data_AF-A0A091FZ95-F1
#
_entry.id   AF-A0A091FZ95-F1
#
_cell.length_a   1.000
_cell.length_b   1.000
_cell.length_c   1.000
_cell.angle_alpha   90.00
_cell.angle_beta   90.00
_cell.angle_gamma   90.00
#
_symmetry.space_group_name_H-M   'P 1'
#
loop_
_entity.id
_entity.type
_entity.pdbx_description
1 polymer ?
#
loop_
_entity_poly.entity_id
_entity_poly.type
_entity_poly.pdbx_seq_one_letter_code
_entity_poly.pdbx_strand_id
1 'polypeptide(L)'
;MAPFENKGLILGIMAGTAGISLMLIWYHKNRKRHALLRLPALLDGGNRLNSMGLQNEAPNEQGEVMVLHRRQLQILEKLNGLLLSVEELKREVEFLKEAIPKLEELVRNELQGKGDVQRVSPSHRATKRRKVETASGATETTSSEEAESEGGYLTAYTDSEGDSEEEKGCMKSPDAIVKSEEEEELFNLLQQVDNLHKGSENDKKEAFRLLLEKNDKYENYVDFLWRLVRAYGDLFEMTTDTEEKRKYVTDGTWLGILHQDHAWHQFSGQFAIMCGYMSQFESIQNKIRNGYLFKEHLDKAIELNPRDPLLYYLNGRWCYSVAQLSWIEKKVATALFGTPPTSTVEEALQNFLKAEEMHPGYSKCNYVYLAKCYKDLGQKSNALKYCDSALSILSVTNEDKEAQKDLEALLLTLKL
;
A
#
# COMPACT_ATOMS: atom_id res chain seq x y z
N MET A 1 17.17 1.94 -46.72
CA MET A 1 17.13 3.40 -46.51
C MET A 1 16.36 3.66 -45.24
N ALA A 2 16.87 4.25 -44.16
CA ALA A 2 18.20 4.57 -43.69
C ALA A 2 18.12 4.57 -42.13
N PRO A 3 19.20 4.24 -41.39
CA PRO A 3 19.20 4.11 -39.94
C PRO A 3 19.98 5.24 -39.25
N PHE A 4 19.31 6.14 -38.50
CA PHE A 4 19.88 7.10 -37.54
C PHE A 4 18.67 7.55 -36.68
N GLU A 5 18.67 7.65 -35.34
CA GLU A 5 19.63 8.26 -34.44
C GLU A 5 19.50 7.65 -33.03
N ASN A 6 20.58 7.05 -32.51
CA ASN A 6 20.68 6.72 -31.08
C ASN A 6 22.13 6.87 -30.58
N LYS A 7 22.82 7.91 -31.08
CA LYS A 7 24.25 8.19 -30.78
C LYS A 7 24.45 9.30 -29.74
N GLY A 8 23.39 9.99 -29.30
CA GLY A 8 23.49 11.01 -28.24
C GLY A 8 23.59 10.43 -26.83
N LEU A 9 22.92 9.30 -26.56
CA LEU A 9 22.82 8.75 -25.20
C LEU A 9 24.10 8.02 -24.75
N ILE A 10 24.82 7.38 -25.69
CA ILE A 10 26.00 6.56 -25.39
C ILE A 10 27.25 7.43 -25.13
N LEU A 11 27.32 8.64 -25.69
CA LEU A 11 28.39 9.60 -25.40
C LEU A 11 28.21 10.32 -24.05
N GLY A 12 26.97 10.47 -23.57
CA GLY A 12 26.69 11.06 -22.25
C GLY A 12 27.11 10.18 -21.07
N ILE A 13 27.06 8.85 -21.22
CA ILE A 13 27.40 7.90 -20.16
C ILE A 13 28.93 7.73 -20.00
N MET A 14 29.70 7.92 -21.07
CA MET A 14 31.17 7.77 -21.04
C MET A 14 31.91 9.03 -20.55
N ALA A 15 31.30 10.21 -20.60
CA ALA A 15 31.91 11.44 -20.07
C ALA A 15 31.70 11.62 -18.54
N GLY A 16 30.65 11.02 -17.97
CA GLY A 16 30.33 11.16 -16.54
C GLY A 16 31.17 10.28 -15.61
N THR A 17 31.58 9.09 -16.04
CA THR A 17 32.32 8.14 -15.20
C THR A 17 33.79 8.50 -15.01
N ALA A 18 34.41 9.15 -16.00
CA ALA A 18 35.78 9.66 -15.90
C ALA A 18 35.90 10.90 -14.99
N GLY A 19 34.89 11.79 -15.01
CA GLY A 19 34.86 13.01 -14.20
C GLY A 19 34.72 12.73 -12.69
N ILE A 20 33.88 11.76 -12.32
CA ILE A 20 33.66 11.37 -10.92
C ILE A 20 34.89 10.65 -10.35
N SER A 21 35.56 9.84 -11.17
CA SER A 21 36.80 9.14 -10.79
C SER A 21 37.96 10.11 -10.53
N LEU A 22 38.10 11.16 -11.35
CA LEU A 22 39.11 12.20 -11.15
C LEU A 22 38.83 13.08 -9.93
N MET A 23 37.55 13.36 -9.62
CA MET A 23 37.19 14.09 -8.40
C MET A 23 37.46 13.30 -7.11
N LEU A 24 37.21 11.99 -7.11
CA LEU A 24 37.55 11.13 -5.96
C LEU A 24 39.07 11.04 -5.75
N ILE A 25 39.86 10.99 -6.83
CA ILE A 25 41.33 11.00 -6.75
C ILE A 25 41.85 12.36 -6.25
N TRP A 26 41.28 13.47 -6.73
CA TRP A 26 41.62 14.82 -6.25
C TRP A 26 41.25 15.00 -4.76
N TYR A 27 40.09 14.50 -4.35
CA TYR A 27 39.63 14.53 -2.95
C TYR A 27 40.52 13.68 -2.03
N HIS A 28 40.91 12.47 -2.45
CA HIS A 28 41.85 11.63 -1.68
C HIS A 28 43.27 12.20 -1.62
N LYS A 29 43.73 12.91 -2.67
CA LYS A 29 45.05 13.54 -2.72
C LYS A 29 45.15 14.77 -1.82
N ASN A 30 44.06 15.54 -1.67
CA ASN A 30 44.01 16.68 -0.74
C ASN A 30 43.80 16.28 0.72
N ARG A 31 43.15 15.14 1.01
CA ARG A 31 42.99 14.64 2.39
C ARG A 31 44.31 14.17 3.03
N LYS A 32 45.30 13.73 2.22
CA LYS A 32 46.64 13.35 2.71
C LYS A 32 47.57 14.54 3.02
N ARG A 33 47.16 15.79 2.77
CA ARG A 33 47.95 16.99 3.13
C ARG A 33 47.55 17.64 4.46
N HIS A 34 46.44 17.22 5.08
CA HIS A 34 45.96 17.78 6.35
C HIS A 34 45.97 16.80 7.53
N ALA A 35 46.46 15.57 7.36
CA ALA A 35 46.61 14.60 8.45
C ALA A 35 48.06 14.61 8.99
N LEU A 36 48.47 15.71 9.62
CA LEU A 36 49.69 15.74 10.43
C LEU A 36 49.47 16.70 11.59
N LEU A 37 48.88 16.19 12.68
CA LEU A 37 49.12 16.61 14.07
C LEU A 37 48.36 15.68 15.03
N ARG A 38 49.14 14.76 15.62
CA ARG A 38 49.04 14.12 16.95
C ARG A 38 47.71 13.48 17.40
N LEU A 39 47.72 12.14 17.43
CA LEU A 39 47.16 11.34 18.54
C LEU A 39 48.15 11.35 19.73
N PRO A 40 47.67 11.08 20.95
CA PRO A 40 48.16 9.87 21.60
C PRO A 40 47.06 8.91 22.07
N ALA A 41 47.46 7.64 22.02
CA ALA A 41 46.94 6.42 22.63
C ALA A 41 46.32 6.61 24.04
N LEU A 42 45.43 5.75 24.55
CA LEU A 42 45.52 4.28 24.60
C LEU A 42 44.17 3.68 25.02
N LEU A 43 43.93 2.45 24.57
CA LEU A 43 42.87 1.54 25.00
C LEU A 43 42.97 1.19 26.49
N ASP A 44 41.84 1.27 27.21
CA ASP A 44 41.44 0.45 28.37
C ASP A 44 39.95 0.80 28.63
N GLY A 45 38.98 -0.02 29.00
CA GLY A 45 38.87 -1.40 29.46
C GLY A 45 37.46 -1.53 30.08
N GLY A 46 36.81 -2.68 29.88
CA GLY A 46 35.66 -3.28 30.60
C GLY A 46 34.64 -2.46 31.43
N ASN A 47 33.36 -2.75 31.16
CA ASN A 47 32.23 -2.88 32.10
C ASN A 47 32.18 -2.02 33.39
N ARG A 48 31.14 -1.17 33.50
CA ARG A 48 30.31 -1.07 34.72
C ARG A 48 29.00 -0.33 34.47
N LEU A 49 27.89 -1.04 34.65
CA LEU A 49 26.56 -0.47 34.92
C LEU A 49 26.53 0.07 36.36
N ASN A 50 26.19 1.35 36.53
CA ASN A 50 25.10 1.89 37.37
C ASN A 50 25.39 3.30 37.91
N SER A 51 24.33 4.12 37.85
CA SER A 51 23.88 5.08 38.88
C SER A 51 23.95 6.59 38.58
N MET A 52 22.74 7.17 38.57
CA MET A 52 22.34 8.51 39.04
C MET A 52 22.90 9.78 38.40
N GLY A 53 22.03 10.39 37.57
CA GLY A 53 21.42 11.69 37.87
C GLY A 53 22.33 12.92 37.84
N LEU A 54 22.21 13.72 36.77
CA LEU A 54 22.06 15.17 36.87
C LEU A 54 21.53 15.75 35.56
N GLN A 55 20.54 16.62 35.66
CA GLN A 55 20.05 17.46 34.58
C GLN A 55 21.21 18.28 34.00
N ASN A 56 21.28 18.39 32.68
CA ASN A 56 21.70 19.61 31.99
C ASN A 56 21.17 19.60 30.57
N GLU A 57 20.36 20.61 30.31
CA GLU A 57 19.77 21.00 29.05
C GLU A 57 20.89 21.33 28.04
N ALA A 58 20.91 20.63 26.91
CA ALA A 58 21.74 20.96 25.75
C ALA A 58 20.93 20.71 24.46
N PRO A 59 21.01 21.61 23.46
CA PRO A 59 20.08 21.64 22.34
C PRO A 59 20.42 20.58 21.28
N ASN A 60 19.40 19.81 20.91
CA ASN A 60 19.04 19.21 19.61
C ASN A 60 20.08 18.70 18.58
N GLU A 61 21.37 18.57 18.87
CA GLU A 61 22.34 18.04 17.89
C GLU A 61 22.39 16.49 17.86
N GLN A 62 22.10 15.83 18.97
CA GLN A 62 22.12 14.36 19.04
C GLN A 62 20.95 13.72 18.27
N GLY A 63 19.80 14.40 18.21
CA GLY A 63 18.64 13.96 17.42
C GLY A 63 18.92 13.99 15.91
N GLU A 64 19.55 15.06 15.41
CA GLU A 64 19.91 15.19 14.00
C GLU A 64 20.99 14.18 13.59
N VAL A 65 21.98 13.92 14.45
CA VAL A 65 23.02 12.92 14.20
C VAL A 65 22.44 11.49 14.19
N MET A 66 21.50 11.18 15.10
CA MET A 66 20.78 9.90 15.07
C MET A 66 19.91 9.74 13.82
N VAL A 67 19.23 10.81 13.38
CA VAL A 67 18.43 10.82 12.15
C VAL A 67 19.31 10.65 10.91
N LEU A 68 20.46 11.31 10.85
CA LEU A 68 21.43 11.14 9.77
C LEU A 68 22.02 9.74 9.74
N HIS A 69 22.37 9.17 10.90
CA HIS A 69 22.90 7.81 10.99
C HIS A 69 21.85 6.77 10.61
N ARG A 70 20.59 6.97 11.01
CA ARG A 70 19.45 6.13 10.58
C ARG A 70 19.21 6.23 9.07
N ARG A 71 19.29 7.44 8.48
CA ARG A 71 19.20 7.63 7.03
C ARG A 71 20.35 6.93 6.29
N GLN A 72 21.57 7.00 6.82
CA GLN A 72 22.72 6.28 6.25
C GLN A 72 22.55 4.76 6.30
N LEU A 73 22.04 4.23 7.42
CA LEU A 73 21.75 2.80 7.56
C LEU A 73 20.68 2.34 6.57
N GLN A 74 19.62 3.13 6.41
CA GLN A 74 18.58 2.87 5.41
C GLN A 74 19.13 2.91 3.99
N ILE A 75 20.02 3.85 3.66
CA ILE A 75 20.67 3.88 2.34
C ILE A 75 21.52 2.63 2.12
N LEU A 76 22.23 2.17 3.14
CA LEU A 76 23.05 0.95 3.07
C LEU A 76 22.21 -0.30 2.84
N GLU A 77 21.10 -0.43 3.57
CA GLU A 77 20.14 -1.53 3.42
C GLU A 77 19.48 -1.51 2.03
N LYS A 78 19.13 -0.31 1.54
CA LYS A 78 18.61 -0.09 0.18
C LYS A 78 19.62 -0.48 -0.90
N LEU A 79 20.90 -0.15 -0.72
CA LEU A 79 21.98 -0.54 -1.63
C LEU A 79 22.23 -2.04 -1.62
N ASN A 80 22.14 -2.68 -0.45
CA ASN A 80 22.32 -4.11 -0.31
C ASN A 80 21.20 -4.89 -1.02
N GLY A 81 19.95 -4.46 -0.86
CA GLY A 81 18.82 -5.06 -1.59
C GLY A 81 18.95 -4.92 -3.11
N LEU A 82 19.39 -3.76 -3.60
CA LEU A 82 19.67 -3.55 -5.03
C LEU A 82 20.81 -4.44 -5.52
N LEU A 83 21.90 -4.53 -4.78
CA LEU A 83 23.04 -5.39 -5.12
C LEU A 83 22.62 -6.86 -5.25
N LEU A 84 21.81 -7.36 -4.31
CA LEU A 84 21.28 -8.72 -4.35
C LEU A 84 20.42 -8.94 -5.60
N SER A 85 19.52 -8.00 -5.91
CA SER A 85 18.67 -8.09 -7.11
C SER A 85 19.47 -8.08 -8.42
N VAL A 86 20.56 -7.31 -8.47
CA VAL A 86 21.46 -7.25 -9.64
C VAL A 86 22.26 -8.55 -9.78
N GLU A 87 22.73 -9.13 -8.67
CA GLU A 87 23.47 -10.40 -8.71
C GLU A 87 22.56 -11.58 -9.07
N GLU A 88 21.29 -11.54 -8.68
CA GLU A 88 20.29 -12.53 -9.09
C GLU A 88 19.92 -12.38 -10.56
N LEU A 89 19.70 -11.14 -11.04
CA LEU A 89 19.48 -10.86 -12.46
C LEU A 89 20.65 -11.33 -13.32
N LYS A 90 21.89 -11.09 -12.87
CA LYS A 90 23.08 -11.57 -13.56
C LYS A 90 23.09 -13.09 -13.70
N ARG A 91 22.74 -13.82 -12.65
CA ARG A 91 22.64 -15.29 -12.67
C ARG A 91 21.54 -15.78 -13.63
N GLU A 92 20.38 -15.13 -13.64
CA GLU A 92 19.30 -15.49 -14.58
C GLU A 92 19.68 -15.18 -16.03
N VAL A 93 20.39 -14.08 -16.29
CA VAL A 93 20.91 -13.76 -17.64
C VAL A 93 21.96 -14.77 -18.08
N GLU A 94 22.86 -15.20 -17.20
CA GLU A 94 23.83 -16.26 -17.48
C GLU A 94 23.12 -17.59 -17.79
N PHE A 95 22.10 -17.95 -17.00
CA PHE A 95 21.28 -19.13 -17.26
C PHE A 95 20.58 -19.07 -18.63
N LEU A 96 19.95 -17.94 -18.96
CA LEU A 96 19.29 -17.75 -20.26
C LEU A 96 20.30 -17.80 -21.42
N LYS A 97 21.49 -17.22 -21.24
CA LYS A 97 22.57 -17.28 -22.22
C LYS A 97 23.03 -18.71 -22.50
N GLU A 98 22.95 -19.61 -21.53
CA GLU A 98 23.24 -21.04 -21.72
C GLU A 98 22.06 -21.85 -22.26
N ALA A 99 20.84 -21.50 -21.86
CA ALA A 99 19.62 -22.22 -22.22
C ALA A 99 19.16 -21.95 -23.66
N ILE A 100 19.30 -20.71 -24.14
CA ILE A 100 18.87 -20.32 -25.49
C ILE A 100 19.61 -21.13 -26.58
N PRO A 101 20.95 -21.26 -26.57
CA PRO A 101 21.66 -22.07 -27.57
C PRO A 101 21.26 -23.55 -27.54
N LYS A 102 21.02 -24.12 -26.35
CA LYS A 102 20.57 -25.51 -26.19
C LYS A 102 19.17 -25.70 -26.78
N LEU A 103 18.28 -24.72 -26.59
CA LEU A 103 16.94 -24.75 -27.17
C LEU A 103 16.98 -24.58 -28.70
N GLU A 104 17.84 -23.69 -29.22
CA GLU A 104 18.07 -23.55 -30.67
C GLU A 104 18.61 -24.83 -31.30
N GLU A 105 19.49 -25.55 -30.60
CA GLU A 105 20.01 -26.85 -31.03
C GLU A 105 18.90 -27.91 -31.04
N LEU A 106 18.06 -27.98 -30.00
CA LEU A 106 16.91 -28.89 -29.94
C LEU A 106 15.92 -28.63 -31.08
N VAL A 107 15.57 -27.37 -31.34
CA VAL A 107 14.69 -26.98 -32.45
C VAL A 107 15.31 -27.33 -33.80
N ARG A 108 16.61 -27.11 -33.98
CA ARG A 108 17.34 -27.48 -35.21
C ARG A 108 17.34 -29.00 -35.42
N ASN A 109 17.58 -29.78 -34.37
CA ASN A 109 17.57 -31.24 -34.40
C ASN A 109 16.17 -31.79 -34.71
N GLU A 110 15.12 -31.17 -34.18
CA GLU A 110 13.73 -31.57 -34.46
C GLU A 110 13.28 -31.21 -35.88
N LEU A 111 13.76 -30.07 -36.41
CA LEU A 111 13.55 -29.67 -37.81
C LEU A 111 14.36 -30.54 -38.79
N GLN A 112 15.56 -30.97 -38.45
CA GLN A 112 16.35 -31.91 -39.25
C GLN A 112 15.83 -33.36 -39.16
N GLY A 113 15.33 -33.79 -37.99
CA GLY A 113 14.74 -35.11 -37.77
C GLY A 113 13.42 -35.34 -38.53
N LYS A 114 12.79 -34.28 -39.05
CA LYS A 114 11.60 -34.36 -39.91
C LYS A 114 11.89 -34.64 -41.38
N GLY A 115 13.17 -34.70 -41.78
CA GLY A 115 13.58 -34.97 -43.16
C GLY A 115 13.58 -36.45 -43.58
N ASP A 116 13.62 -37.40 -42.64
CA ASP A 116 13.93 -38.80 -42.95
C ASP A 116 13.10 -39.85 -42.17
N VAL A 117 11.84 -39.56 -41.83
CA VAL A 117 10.91 -40.61 -41.36
C VAL A 117 9.67 -40.66 -42.22
N GLN A 118 9.73 -41.65 -43.11
CA GLN A 118 8.66 -42.20 -43.92
C GLN A 118 7.37 -42.41 -43.10
N ARG A 119 6.33 -41.71 -43.54
CA ARG A 119 4.89 -42.00 -43.43
C ARG A 119 4.57 -43.39 -42.84
N VAL A 120 4.23 -43.46 -41.56
CA VAL A 120 3.43 -44.56 -41.00
C VAL A 120 2.32 -43.97 -40.13
N SER A 121 1.09 -44.07 -40.64
CA SER A 121 -0.15 -43.77 -39.94
C SER A 121 -0.45 -44.86 -38.90
N PRO A 122 -0.97 -44.54 -37.70
CA PRO A 122 -1.65 -45.53 -36.89
C PRO A 122 -3.16 -45.48 -37.17
N SER A 123 -3.64 -46.45 -37.93
CA SER A 123 -5.06 -46.74 -38.08
C SER A 123 -5.53 -47.69 -36.97
N HIS A 124 -6.57 -47.26 -36.27
CA HIS A 124 -7.58 -47.98 -35.47
C HIS A 124 -7.25 -49.33 -34.80
N ARG A 125 -7.50 -49.40 -33.47
CA ARG A 125 -8.17 -50.57 -32.88
C ARG A 125 -9.11 -50.17 -31.73
N ALA A 126 -10.40 -50.09 -32.05
CA ALA A 126 -11.47 -50.12 -31.06
C ALA A 126 -11.64 -51.54 -30.52
N THR A 127 -11.77 -51.70 -29.21
CA THR A 127 -12.28 -52.94 -28.60
C THR A 127 -13.33 -52.61 -27.54
N LYS A 128 -14.58 -52.95 -27.84
CA LYS A 128 -15.71 -53.07 -26.90
C LYS A 128 -15.64 -54.43 -26.19
N ARG A 129 -15.93 -54.47 -24.89
CA ARG A 129 -16.82 -55.44 -24.17
C ARG A 129 -16.73 -55.17 -22.65
N ARG A 130 -17.81 -54.74 -21.97
CA ARG A 130 -18.97 -55.49 -21.37
C ARG A 130 -18.62 -55.97 -19.94
N LYS A 131 -19.08 -55.26 -18.88
CA LYS A 131 -20.33 -55.40 -18.08
C LYS A 131 -20.41 -56.68 -17.23
N VAL A 132 -20.34 -56.52 -15.89
CA VAL A 132 -20.97 -57.27 -14.78
C VAL A 132 -20.87 -56.31 -13.56
N GLU A 133 -21.90 -55.64 -13.01
CA GLU A 133 -23.09 -56.04 -12.22
C GLU A 133 -22.81 -56.82 -10.91
N THR A 134 -22.80 -56.14 -9.76
CA THR A 134 -23.61 -56.40 -8.52
C THR A 134 -23.26 -55.33 -7.47
N ALA A 135 -24.19 -54.46 -7.06
CA ALA A 135 -25.02 -54.52 -5.82
C ALA A 135 -24.15 -54.55 -4.53
N SER A 136 -24.25 -53.69 -3.52
CA SER A 136 -25.36 -53.05 -2.78
C SER A 136 -24.69 -52.16 -1.70
N GLY A 137 -25.24 -51.15 -1.04
CA GLY A 137 -26.55 -50.48 -1.04
C GLY A 137 -26.41 -49.21 -0.18
N ALA A 138 -27.19 -48.18 -0.51
CA ALA A 138 -27.60 -47.11 0.41
C ALA A 138 -28.92 -47.60 1.09
N THR A 139 -29.34 -47.21 2.29
CA THR A 139 -29.69 -45.86 2.82
C THR A 139 -30.03 -46.04 4.32
N GLU A 140 -29.56 -45.18 5.22
CA GLU A 140 -30.32 -44.13 5.95
C GLU A 140 -31.10 -44.50 7.24
N THR A 141 -30.80 -43.72 8.28
CA THR A 141 -31.67 -43.07 9.30
C THR A 141 -32.05 -43.74 10.64
N THR A 142 -32.07 -42.86 11.67
CA THR A 142 -32.72 -42.90 13.00
C THR A 142 -32.02 -43.72 14.10
N SER A 143 -31.99 -43.40 15.42
CA SER A 143 -32.45 -42.31 16.30
C SER A 143 -31.99 -42.64 17.76
N SER A 144 -32.06 -41.65 18.69
CA SER A 144 -32.16 -41.74 20.19
C SER A 144 -30.93 -42.26 20.98
N GLU A 145 -30.60 -41.86 22.22
CA GLU A 145 -31.13 -40.96 23.26
C GLU A 145 -30.11 -40.92 24.44
N GLU A 146 -30.33 -39.98 25.38
CA GLU A 146 -29.78 -39.86 26.75
C GLU A 146 -28.29 -39.55 27.03
N ALA A 147 -28.05 -38.38 27.64
CA ALA A 147 -27.17 -38.22 28.81
C ALA A 147 -27.51 -36.90 29.54
N GLU A 148 -28.31 -37.02 30.60
CA GLU A 148 -28.59 -35.99 31.60
C GLU A 148 -27.30 -35.60 32.33
N SER A 149 -27.06 -34.30 32.54
CA SER A 149 -26.11 -33.82 33.55
C SER A 149 -26.72 -32.63 34.28
N GLU A 150 -27.16 -32.93 35.49
CA GLU A 150 -27.68 -32.02 36.51
C GLU A 150 -26.59 -31.09 37.07
N GLY A 151 -27.04 -29.94 37.59
CA GLY A 151 -26.27 -29.01 38.41
C GLY A 151 -26.55 -27.58 37.96
N GLY A 152 -27.28 -26.72 38.67
CA GLY A 152 -27.59 -26.65 40.09
C GLY A 152 -27.64 -25.14 40.40
N TYR A 153 -28.77 -24.68 40.90
CA TYR A 153 -29.18 -23.29 41.10
C TYR A 153 -28.28 -22.49 42.07
N LEU A 154 -28.14 -21.19 41.84
CA LEU A 154 -28.26 -20.20 42.94
C LEU A 154 -28.65 -18.81 42.42
N THR A 155 -29.95 -18.52 42.46
CA THR A 155 -30.50 -17.16 42.50
C THR A 155 -30.52 -16.71 43.96
N ALA A 156 -29.77 -15.65 44.28
CA ALA A 156 -29.92 -14.93 45.54
C ALA A 156 -30.41 -13.52 45.24
N TYR A 157 -31.70 -13.34 45.51
CA TYR A 157 -32.34 -12.06 45.74
C TYR A 157 -31.81 -11.48 47.06
N THR A 158 -31.39 -10.23 47.04
CA THR A 158 -31.45 -9.38 48.23
C THR A 158 -32.07 -8.07 47.81
N ASP A 159 -33.36 -7.95 48.12
CA ASP A 159 -34.06 -6.70 48.33
C ASP A 159 -33.35 -5.90 49.43
N SER A 160 -33.16 -4.61 49.17
CA SER A 160 -33.03 -3.62 50.23
C SER A 160 -33.82 -2.40 49.77
N GLU A 161 -35.09 -2.36 50.15
CA GLU A 161 -35.84 -1.10 50.19
C GLU A 161 -35.33 -0.24 51.35
N GLY A 162 -35.45 1.08 51.20
CA GLY A 162 -35.43 2.01 52.33
C GLY A 162 -34.54 3.23 52.16
N ASP A 163 -35.17 4.32 51.71
CA ASP A 163 -34.89 5.71 52.07
C ASP A 163 -33.56 6.35 51.63
N SER A 164 -33.65 7.18 50.59
CA SER A 164 -33.62 8.63 50.79
C SER A 164 -33.71 9.36 49.44
N GLU A 165 -34.83 10.04 49.19
CA GLU A 165 -34.82 11.21 48.33
C GLU A 165 -34.00 12.30 49.03
N GLU A 166 -32.73 12.41 48.66
CA GLU A 166 -32.02 13.67 48.75
C GLU A 166 -31.54 14.02 47.36
N GLU A 167 -32.20 15.02 46.79
CA GLU A 167 -31.76 15.88 45.71
C GLU A 167 -30.39 16.50 46.08
N LYS A 168 -29.33 15.68 46.08
CA LYS A 168 -27.95 16.16 46.10
C LYS A 168 -27.58 16.44 44.67
N GLY A 169 -27.77 17.69 44.28
CA GLY A 169 -27.13 18.27 43.12
C GLY A 169 -25.68 17.81 43.09
N CYS A 170 -25.39 16.94 42.13
CA CYS A 170 -24.02 16.55 41.82
C CYS A 170 -23.33 17.82 41.35
N MET A 171 -22.70 18.54 42.28
CA MET A 171 -21.64 19.47 41.94
C MET A 171 -20.55 18.60 41.32
N LYS A 172 -20.67 18.40 40.01
CA LYS A 172 -19.59 17.91 39.16
C LYS A 172 -18.34 18.69 39.61
N SER A 173 -17.27 17.98 39.92
CA SER A 173 -16.00 18.64 40.23
C SER A 173 -15.66 19.63 39.11
N PRO A 174 -14.98 20.75 39.39
CA PRO A 174 -14.59 21.70 38.35
C PRO A 174 -13.91 21.01 37.15
N ASP A 175 -13.08 19.99 37.42
CA ASP A 175 -12.46 19.15 36.39
C ASP A 175 -13.46 18.32 35.57
N ALA A 176 -14.55 17.82 36.17
CA ALA A 176 -15.59 17.09 35.45
C ALA A 176 -16.54 18.01 34.66
N ILE A 177 -16.70 19.27 35.08
CA ILE A 177 -17.43 20.30 34.33
C ILE A 177 -16.61 20.73 33.12
N VAL A 178 -15.33 21.09 33.34
CA VAL A 178 -14.40 21.53 32.29
C VAL A 178 -14.20 20.43 31.24
N LYS A 179 -14.04 19.18 31.66
CA LYS A 179 -13.93 18.05 30.72
C LYS A 179 -15.21 17.83 29.90
N SER A 180 -16.39 18.09 30.49
CA SER A 180 -17.65 18.01 29.74
C SER A 180 -17.86 19.17 28.76
N GLU A 181 -17.37 20.37 29.07
CA GLU A 181 -17.43 21.52 28.17
C GLU A 181 -16.43 21.38 27.00
N GLU A 182 -15.23 20.85 27.25
CA GLU A 182 -14.23 20.56 26.21
C GLU A 182 -14.68 19.46 25.25
N GLU A 183 -15.31 18.40 25.76
CA GLU A 183 -15.89 17.33 24.94
C GLU A 183 -17.06 17.86 24.08
N GLU A 184 -17.86 18.79 24.60
CA GLU A 184 -18.94 19.44 23.85
C GLU A 184 -18.42 20.42 22.79
N GLU A 185 -17.38 21.22 23.08
CA GLU A 185 -16.71 22.06 22.08
C GLU A 185 -16.10 21.21 20.97
N LEU A 186 -15.44 20.11 21.33
CA LEU A 186 -14.88 19.15 20.38
C LEU A 186 -15.99 18.57 19.51
N PHE A 187 -17.06 18.04 20.09
CA PHE A 187 -18.17 17.45 19.33
C PHE A 187 -18.75 18.43 18.30
N ASN A 188 -19.00 19.68 18.70
CA ASN A 188 -19.51 20.72 17.82
C ASN A 188 -18.52 21.06 16.68
N LEU A 189 -17.22 21.17 17.00
CA LEU A 189 -16.17 21.37 16.00
C LEU A 189 -16.13 20.22 14.98
N LEU A 190 -16.15 18.97 15.45
CA LEU A 190 -16.09 17.79 14.58
C LEU A 190 -17.32 17.70 13.68
N GLN A 191 -18.51 18.01 14.20
CA GLN A 191 -19.73 18.06 13.41
C GLN A 191 -19.67 19.17 12.34
N GLN A 192 -19.14 20.35 12.68
CA GLN A 192 -18.95 21.43 11.72
C GLN A 192 -17.98 21.01 10.61
N VAL A 193 -16.84 20.41 10.96
CA VAL A 193 -15.85 19.88 10.02
C VAL A 193 -16.44 18.81 9.11
N ASP A 194 -17.24 17.89 9.64
CA ASP A 194 -17.90 16.84 8.86
C ASP A 194 -18.92 17.40 7.87
N ASN A 195 -19.59 18.50 8.21
CA ASN A 195 -20.51 19.18 7.30
C ASN A 195 -19.75 19.94 6.20
N LEU A 196 -18.69 20.66 6.56
CA LEU A 196 -17.84 21.38 5.61
C LEU A 196 -17.15 20.42 4.63
N HIS A 197 -16.75 19.24 5.08
CA HIS A 197 -16.15 18.21 4.23
C HIS A 197 -17.08 17.77 3.08
N LYS A 198 -18.40 17.80 3.28
CA LYS A 198 -19.40 17.47 2.24
C LYS A 198 -19.65 18.62 1.25
N GLY A 199 -19.10 19.80 1.52
CA GLY A 199 -19.28 21.01 0.74
C GLY A 199 -18.35 21.13 -0.46
N SER A 200 -18.18 22.37 -0.90
CA SER A 200 -17.28 22.77 -1.99
C SER A 200 -15.79 22.64 -1.60
N GLU A 201 -14.89 22.81 -2.58
CA GLU A 201 -13.45 22.88 -2.31
C GLU A 201 -13.08 23.98 -1.30
N ASN A 202 -13.83 25.10 -1.29
CA ASN A 202 -13.62 26.17 -0.31
C ASN A 202 -14.05 25.74 1.10
N ASP A 203 -15.15 25.00 1.22
CA ASP A 203 -15.62 24.48 2.51
C ASP A 203 -14.63 23.47 3.09
N LYS A 204 -14.06 22.61 2.26
CA LYS A 204 -13.01 21.66 2.67
C LYS A 204 -11.72 22.37 3.11
N LYS A 205 -11.32 23.45 2.42
CA LYS A 205 -10.19 24.31 2.86
C LYS A 205 -10.47 24.99 4.20
N GLU A 206 -11.71 25.45 4.41
CA GLU A 206 -12.14 26.01 5.68
C GLU A 206 -12.10 24.97 6.80
N ALA A 207 -12.59 23.75 6.55
CA ALA A 207 -12.51 22.64 7.50
C ALA A 207 -11.07 22.34 7.91
N PHE A 208 -10.14 22.31 6.94
CA PHE A 208 -8.73 22.11 7.22
C PHE A 208 -8.14 23.23 8.09
N ARG A 209 -8.48 24.49 7.81
CA ARG A 209 -8.02 25.63 8.62
C ARG A 209 -8.51 25.52 10.07
N LEU A 210 -9.80 25.23 10.27
CA LEU A 210 -10.39 25.07 11.61
C LEU A 210 -9.70 23.95 12.40
N LEU A 211 -9.37 22.84 11.74
CA LEU A 211 -8.64 21.74 12.37
C LEU A 211 -7.22 22.18 12.75
N LEU A 212 -6.46 22.83 11.86
CA LEU A 212 -5.12 23.29 12.18
C LEU A 212 -5.09 24.28 13.36
N GLU A 213 -6.03 25.20 13.43
CA GLU A 213 -6.13 26.18 14.53
C GLU A 213 -6.36 25.51 15.91
N LYS A 214 -6.94 24.31 15.93
CA LYS A 214 -7.28 23.57 17.14
C LYS A 214 -6.38 22.35 17.37
N ASN A 215 -5.34 22.16 16.55
CA ASN A 215 -4.47 20.98 16.60
C ASN A 215 -3.81 20.81 17.98
N ASP A 216 -3.21 21.87 18.51
CA ASP A 216 -2.50 21.82 19.81
C ASP A 216 -3.45 21.47 20.97
N LYS A 217 -4.75 21.76 20.83
CA LYS A 217 -5.76 21.46 21.85
C LYS A 217 -6.25 20.01 21.78
N TYR A 218 -6.35 19.44 20.58
CA TYR A 218 -7.01 18.15 20.35
C TYR A 218 -6.10 17.06 19.75
N GLU A 219 -4.78 17.23 19.78
CA GLU A 219 -3.79 16.29 19.20
C GLU A 219 -3.88 14.85 19.73
N ASN A 220 -4.45 14.65 20.93
CA ASN A 220 -4.59 13.32 21.54
C ASN A 220 -5.96 12.67 21.28
N TYR A 221 -6.89 13.37 20.64
CA TYR A 221 -8.23 12.86 20.37
C TYR A 221 -8.26 12.19 19.00
N VAL A 222 -8.46 10.87 18.99
CA VAL A 222 -8.46 10.09 17.75
C VAL A 222 -9.52 10.59 16.76
N ASP A 223 -10.69 10.98 17.25
CA ASP A 223 -11.79 11.53 16.44
C ASP A 223 -11.43 12.82 15.71
N PHE A 224 -10.55 13.62 16.32
CA PHE A 224 -10.00 14.81 15.70
C PHE A 224 -8.91 14.45 14.68
N LEU A 225 -7.98 13.56 15.06
CA LEU A 225 -6.84 13.17 14.24
C LEU A 225 -7.26 12.59 12.89
N TRP A 226 -8.21 11.66 12.84
CA TRP A 226 -8.60 11.05 11.56
C TRP A 226 -9.28 12.08 10.63
N ARG A 227 -9.98 13.07 11.18
CA ARG A 227 -10.57 14.17 10.40
C ARG A 227 -9.50 15.12 9.86
N LEU A 228 -8.44 15.37 10.64
CA LEU A 228 -7.27 16.12 10.17
C LEU A 228 -6.53 15.38 9.05
N VAL A 229 -6.29 14.07 9.20
CA VAL A 229 -5.71 13.23 8.14
C VAL A 229 -6.58 13.27 6.88
N ARG A 230 -7.91 13.14 7.01
CA ARG A 230 -8.85 13.26 5.88
C ARG A 230 -8.75 14.61 5.19
N ALA A 231 -8.66 15.70 5.97
CA ALA A 231 -8.56 17.05 5.41
C ALA A 231 -7.23 17.28 4.67
N TYR A 232 -6.12 16.66 5.12
CA TYR A 232 -4.89 16.60 4.32
C TYR A 232 -5.10 15.85 2.98
N GLY A 233 -5.87 14.76 2.99
CA GLY A 233 -6.26 14.04 1.78
C GLY A 233 -7.10 14.89 0.82
N ASP A 234 -8.08 15.64 1.33
CA ASP A 234 -8.87 16.58 0.54
C ASP A 234 -7.99 17.62 -0.17
N LEU A 235 -7.04 18.22 0.56
CA LEU A 235 -6.11 19.19 -0.03
C LEU A 235 -5.20 18.56 -1.08
N PHE A 236 -4.74 17.33 -0.85
CA PHE A 236 -3.96 16.58 -1.82
C PHE A 236 -4.70 16.42 -3.16
N GLU A 237 -6.01 16.13 -3.12
CA GLU A 237 -6.82 15.95 -4.33
C GLU A 237 -7.09 17.27 -5.07
N MET A 238 -7.31 18.37 -4.34
CA MET A 238 -7.59 19.68 -4.92
C MET A 238 -6.37 20.37 -5.50
N THR A 239 -5.20 20.17 -4.89
CA THR A 239 -3.96 20.79 -5.33
C THR A 239 -3.53 20.19 -6.68
N THR A 240 -2.96 21.00 -7.55
CA THR A 240 -2.36 20.55 -8.82
C THR A 240 -0.84 20.55 -8.77
N ASP A 241 -0.25 21.38 -7.91
CA ASP A 241 1.19 21.46 -7.71
C ASP A 241 1.76 20.20 -7.06
N THR A 242 2.85 19.70 -7.61
CA THR A 242 3.43 18.40 -7.21
C THR A 242 4.21 18.50 -5.89
N GLU A 243 4.82 19.65 -5.59
CA GLU A 243 5.56 19.85 -4.34
C GLU A 243 4.61 20.05 -3.16
N GLU A 244 3.55 20.83 -3.34
CA GLU A 244 2.50 21.00 -2.35
C GLU A 244 1.77 19.68 -2.07
N LYS A 245 1.43 18.91 -3.11
CA LYS A 245 0.88 17.55 -2.96
C LYS A 245 1.79 16.68 -2.09
N ARG A 246 3.10 16.69 -2.38
CA ARG A 246 4.09 15.94 -1.60
C ARG A 246 4.11 16.40 -0.14
N LYS A 247 3.98 17.69 0.13
CA LYS A 247 3.94 18.24 1.49
C LYS A 247 2.71 17.74 2.25
N TYR A 248 1.51 17.92 1.69
CA TYR A 248 0.27 17.50 2.35
C TYR A 248 0.24 16.00 2.66
N VAL A 249 0.70 15.18 1.72
CA VAL A 249 0.75 13.73 1.96
C VAL A 249 1.79 13.35 3.00
N THR A 250 2.92 14.05 3.06
CA THR A 250 3.96 13.82 4.08
C THR A 250 3.46 14.17 5.46
N ASP A 251 2.86 15.34 5.62
CA ASP A 251 2.36 15.82 6.90
C ASP A 251 1.23 14.91 7.42
N GLY A 252 0.25 14.57 6.57
CA GLY A 252 -0.85 13.70 6.96
C GLY A 252 -0.44 12.24 7.21
N THR A 253 0.55 11.70 6.47
CA THR A 253 1.10 10.37 6.74
C THR A 253 1.89 10.34 8.06
N TRP A 254 2.65 11.39 8.35
CA TRP A 254 3.40 11.51 9.61
C TRP A 254 2.47 11.50 10.82
N LEU A 255 1.38 12.27 10.75
CA LEU A 255 0.33 12.26 11.78
C LEU A 255 -0.30 10.87 11.94
N GLY A 256 -0.54 10.19 10.81
CA GLY A 256 -0.99 8.81 10.78
C GLY A 256 -0.10 7.82 11.53
N ILE A 257 1.22 7.92 11.32
CA ILE A 257 2.22 7.04 11.94
C ILE A 257 2.37 7.35 13.43
N LEU A 258 2.39 8.62 13.82
CA LEU A 258 2.62 9.03 15.21
C LEU A 258 1.57 8.48 16.17
N HIS A 259 0.33 8.31 15.70
CA HIS A 259 -0.80 7.86 16.50
C HIS A 259 -1.32 6.47 16.11
N GLN A 260 -0.47 5.65 15.49
CA GLN A 260 -0.80 4.29 15.00
C GLN A 260 -1.25 3.34 16.12
N ASP A 261 -0.85 3.59 17.37
CA ASP A 261 -1.16 2.75 18.53
C ASP A 261 -2.61 2.87 19.03
N HIS A 262 -3.38 3.83 18.53
CA HIS A 262 -4.79 4.01 18.87
C HIS A 262 -5.70 3.44 17.76
N ALA A 263 -6.23 2.24 18.01
CA ALA A 263 -7.11 1.55 17.07
C ALA A 263 -8.45 2.28 16.88
N TRP A 264 -8.66 2.88 15.70
CA TRP A 264 -10.00 3.25 15.20
C TRP A 264 -10.11 3.04 13.69
N HIS A 265 -11.27 2.53 13.27
CA HIS A 265 -11.63 2.10 11.91
C HIS A 265 -11.59 3.25 10.87
N GLN A 266 -12.06 4.44 11.25
CA GLN A 266 -12.04 5.63 10.38
C GLN A 266 -10.62 6.14 10.18
N PHE A 267 -9.78 6.10 11.23
CA PHE A 267 -8.37 6.48 11.17
C PHE A 267 -7.57 5.54 10.26
N SER A 268 -7.76 4.21 10.38
CA SER A 268 -7.07 3.25 9.52
C SER A 268 -7.43 3.39 8.03
N GLY A 269 -8.69 3.70 7.72
CA GLY A 269 -9.12 3.95 6.35
C GLY A 269 -8.46 5.19 5.75
N GLN A 270 -8.47 6.31 6.49
CA GLN A 270 -7.81 7.54 6.06
C GLN A 270 -6.29 7.38 5.95
N PHE A 271 -5.68 6.65 6.89
CA PHE A 271 -4.25 6.34 6.84
C PHE A 271 -3.88 5.51 5.60
N ALA A 272 -4.67 4.48 5.26
CA ALA A 272 -4.46 3.71 4.04
C ALA A 272 -4.52 4.63 2.80
N ILE A 273 -5.52 5.52 2.70
CA ILE A 273 -5.61 6.49 1.60
C ILE A 273 -4.33 7.34 1.50
N MET A 274 -3.84 7.85 2.62
CA MET A 274 -2.60 8.63 2.67
C MET A 274 -1.35 7.83 2.28
N CYS A 275 -1.23 6.56 2.70
CA CYS A 275 -0.17 5.67 2.22
C CYS A 275 -0.24 5.47 0.69
N GLY A 276 -1.46 5.36 0.14
CA GLY A 276 -1.71 5.30 -1.29
C GLY A 276 -1.20 6.55 -2.03
N TYR A 277 -1.55 7.74 -1.54
CA TYR A 277 -1.03 9.00 -2.09
C TYR A 277 0.49 9.12 -1.95
N MET A 278 1.05 8.74 -0.80
CA MET A 278 2.48 8.85 -0.50
C MET A 278 3.30 8.02 -1.49
N SER A 279 2.78 6.84 -1.85
CA SER A 279 3.42 5.95 -2.81
C SER A 279 3.74 6.66 -4.14
N GLN A 280 2.96 7.64 -4.58
CA GLN A 280 3.21 8.37 -5.84
C GLN A 280 4.54 9.13 -5.85
N PHE A 281 5.07 9.51 -4.69
CA PHE A 281 6.24 10.39 -4.54
C PHE A 281 7.52 9.67 -4.10
N GLU A 282 7.44 8.35 -3.94
CA GLU A 282 8.46 7.55 -3.29
C GLU A 282 9.23 6.65 -4.24
N SER A 283 10.41 6.21 -3.76
CA SER A 283 11.20 5.20 -4.47
C SER A 283 10.44 3.87 -4.54
N ILE A 284 10.78 3.04 -5.51
CA ILE A 284 10.18 1.70 -5.71
C ILE A 284 10.18 0.88 -4.41
N GLN A 285 11.26 0.94 -3.63
CA GLN A 285 11.36 0.22 -2.36
C GLN A 285 10.37 0.72 -1.31
N ASN A 286 10.24 2.04 -1.18
CA ASN A 286 9.30 2.64 -0.26
C ASN A 286 7.85 2.41 -0.73
N LYS A 287 7.58 2.44 -2.05
CA LYS A 287 6.30 2.03 -2.64
C LYS A 287 5.93 0.60 -2.26
N ILE A 288 6.87 -0.35 -2.35
CA ILE A 288 6.63 -1.73 -1.94
C ILE A 288 6.35 -1.81 -0.44
N ARG A 289 7.17 -1.16 0.41
CA ARG A 289 6.95 -1.09 1.87
C ARG A 289 5.57 -0.55 2.22
N ASN A 290 5.22 0.60 1.64
CA ASN A 290 3.95 1.25 1.86
C ASN A 290 2.78 0.46 1.27
N GLY A 291 3.02 -0.34 0.22
CA GLY A 291 2.04 -1.29 -0.30
C GLY A 291 1.66 -2.38 0.69
N TYR A 292 2.59 -2.87 1.53
CA TYR A 292 2.28 -3.81 2.62
C TYR A 292 1.47 -3.15 3.73
N LEU A 293 1.92 -1.98 4.21
CA LEU A 293 1.22 -1.24 5.26
C LEU A 293 -0.20 -0.85 4.81
N PHE A 294 -0.31 -0.36 3.58
CA PHE A 294 -1.59 -0.07 2.94
C PHE A 294 -2.52 -1.27 2.98
N LYS A 295 -2.04 -2.45 2.57
CA LYS A 295 -2.84 -3.67 2.53
C LYS A 295 -3.28 -4.11 3.93
N GLU A 296 -2.38 -4.10 4.90
CA GLU A 296 -2.70 -4.45 6.28
C GLU A 296 -3.80 -3.56 6.87
N HIS A 297 -3.69 -2.24 6.69
CA HIS A 297 -4.68 -1.29 7.19
C HIS A 297 -5.99 -1.37 6.41
N LEU A 298 -5.92 -1.62 5.10
CA LEU A 298 -7.10 -1.77 4.26
C LEU A 298 -7.89 -3.03 4.61
N ASP A 299 -7.22 -4.16 4.87
CA ASP A 299 -7.89 -5.41 5.25
C ASP A 299 -8.64 -5.24 6.57
N LYS A 300 -8.01 -4.62 7.58
CA LYS A 300 -8.69 -4.26 8.83
C LYS A 300 -9.87 -3.31 8.58
N ALA A 301 -9.73 -2.34 7.69
CA ALA A 301 -10.82 -1.43 7.36
C ALA A 301 -12.01 -2.16 6.71
N ILE A 302 -11.76 -3.14 5.83
CA ILE A 302 -12.80 -3.95 5.19
C ILE A 302 -13.51 -4.85 6.22
N GLU A 303 -12.76 -5.46 7.13
CA GLU A 303 -13.33 -6.27 8.23
C GLU A 303 -14.29 -5.44 9.09
N LEU A 304 -13.94 -4.18 9.35
CA LEU A 304 -14.70 -3.29 10.22
C LEU A 304 -15.88 -2.62 9.49
N ASN A 305 -15.72 -2.24 8.22
CA ASN A 305 -16.77 -1.59 7.43
C ASN A 305 -16.93 -2.24 6.04
N PRO A 306 -17.51 -3.45 5.96
CA PRO A 306 -17.58 -4.21 4.71
C PRO A 306 -18.56 -3.64 3.68
N ARG A 307 -19.27 -2.54 3.99
CA ARG A 307 -20.27 -1.89 3.13
C ARG A 307 -19.78 -0.61 2.47
N ASP A 308 -18.53 -0.22 2.69
CA ASP A 308 -17.96 0.97 2.07
C ASP A 308 -17.37 0.66 0.69
N PRO A 309 -17.95 1.18 -0.41
CA PRO A 309 -17.44 0.94 -1.77
C PRO A 309 -16.01 1.47 -1.97
N LEU A 310 -15.58 2.48 -1.20
CA LEU A 310 -14.22 3.04 -1.29
C LEU A 310 -13.17 1.97 -0.95
N LEU A 311 -13.43 1.14 0.05
CA LEU A 311 -12.47 0.13 0.49
C LEU A 311 -12.23 -0.94 -0.58
N TYR A 312 -13.28 -1.34 -1.30
CA TYR A 312 -13.16 -2.28 -2.41
C TYR A 312 -12.50 -1.63 -3.63
N TYR A 313 -12.82 -0.37 -3.95
CA TYR A 313 -12.11 0.37 -4.98
C TYR A 313 -10.60 0.45 -4.69
N LEU A 314 -10.23 0.81 -3.46
CA LEU A 314 -8.85 0.87 -2.99
C LEU A 314 -8.16 -0.50 -3.06
N ASN A 315 -8.86 -1.57 -2.68
CA ASN A 315 -8.33 -2.93 -2.75
C ASN A 315 -8.12 -3.36 -4.20
N GLY A 316 -9.05 -3.03 -5.09
CA GLY A 316 -8.91 -3.25 -6.52
C GLY A 316 -7.68 -2.55 -7.12
N ARG A 317 -7.42 -1.30 -6.72
CA ARG A 317 -6.22 -0.57 -7.14
C ARG A 317 -4.93 -1.22 -6.65
N TRP A 318 -4.93 -1.71 -5.41
CA TRP A 318 -3.79 -2.44 -4.88
C TRP A 318 -3.56 -3.75 -5.64
N CYS A 319 -4.60 -4.57 -5.81
CA CYS A 319 -4.54 -5.81 -6.58
C CYS A 319 -4.01 -5.58 -8.00
N TYR A 320 -4.55 -4.58 -8.70
CA TYR A 320 -4.11 -4.23 -10.04
C TYR A 320 -2.64 -3.81 -10.05
N SER A 321 -2.21 -2.96 -9.11
CA SER A 321 -0.82 -2.50 -9.04
C SER A 321 0.15 -3.64 -8.75
N VAL A 322 -0.22 -4.56 -7.86
CA VAL A 322 0.58 -5.75 -7.53
C VAL A 322 0.66 -6.72 -8.71
N ALA A 323 -0.44 -6.93 -9.43
CA ALA A 323 -0.47 -7.77 -10.63
C ALA A 323 0.47 -7.23 -11.72
N GLN A 324 0.59 -5.90 -11.82
CA GLN A 324 1.43 -5.22 -12.82
C GLN A 324 2.91 -5.07 -12.41
N LEU A 325 3.31 -5.52 -11.21
CA LEU A 325 4.72 -5.46 -10.80
C LEU A 325 5.61 -6.23 -11.78
N SER A 326 6.65 -5.55 -12.26
CA SER A 326 7.68 -6.14 -13.11
C SER A 326 8.46 -7.23 -12.37
N TRP A 327 9.13 -8.10 -13.13
CA TRP A 327 9.99 -9.14 -12.55
C TRP A 327 11.06 -8.53 -11.62
N ILE A 328 11.64 -7.39 -11.97
CA ILE A 328 12.64 -6.69 -11.14
C ILE A 328 12.02 -6.21 -9.82
N GLU A 329 10.84 -5.59 -9.87
CA GLU A 329 10.14 -5.11 -8.67
C GLU A 329 9.76 -6.27 -7.74
N LYS A 330 9.33 -7.41 -8.30
CA LYS A 330 9.05 -8.64 -7.54
C LYS A 330 10.30 -9.14 -6.82
N LYS A 331 11.47 -9.16 -7.48
CA LYS A 331 12.74 -9.55 -6.83
C LYS A 331 13.16 -8.59 -5.73
N VAL A 332 13.01 -7.28 -5.94
CA VAL A 332 13.28 -6.28 -4.89
C VAL A 332 12.36 -6.48 -3.69
N ALA A 333 11.07 -6.77 -3.92
CA ALA A 333 10.13 -7.07 -2.85
C ALA A 333 10.51 -8.36 -2.09
N THR A 334 10.91 -9.43 -2.79
CA THR A 334 11.42 -10.66 -2.18
C THR A 334 12.66 -10.40 -1.31
N ALA A 335 13.63 -9.65 -1.84
CA ALA A 335 14.89 -9.41 -1.14
C ALA A 335 14.72 -8.58 0.15
N LEU A 336 13.78 -7.64 0.17
CA LEU A 336 13.55 -6.74 1.31
C LEU A 336 12.51 -7.26 2.30
N PHE A 337 11.51 -8.00 1.84
CA PHE A 337 10.33 -8.38 2.64
C PHE A 337 10.06 -9.89 2.66
N GLY A 338 10.92 -10.71 2.04
CA GLY A 338 10.80 -12.16 2.02
C GLY A 338 9.92 -12.66 0.88
N THR A 339 8.60 -12.66 1.05
CA THR A 339 7.65 -13.07 0.02
C THR A 339 6.99 -11.85 -0.61
N PRO A 340 7.13 -11.60 -1.93
CA PRO A 340 6.56 -10.42 -2.57
C PRO A 340 5.02 -10.45 -2.50
N PRO A 341 4.34 -9.30 -2.52
CA PRO A 341 2.89 -9.32 -2.57
C PRO A 341 2.47 -9.94 -3.91
N THR A 342 1.47 -10.81 -3.86
CA THR A 342 0.92 -11.47 -5.05
C THR A 342 -0.55 -11.12 -5.16
N SER A 343 -0.97 -10.75 -6.36
CA SER A 343 -2.37 -10.53 -6.71
C SER A 343 -2.54 -10.67 -8.22
N THR A 344 -3.78 -10.83 -8.68
CA THR A 344 -4.10 -10.98 -10.10
C THR A 344 -5.03 -9.90 -10.63
N VAL A 345 -5.11 -9.79 -11.96
CA VAL A 345 -6.03 -8.86 -12.63
C VAL A 345 -7.49 -9.24 -12.36
N GLU A 346 -7.78 -10.54 -12.20
CA GLU A 346 -9.11 -11.04 -11.84
C GLU A 346 -9.54 -10.60 -10.44
N GLU A 347 -8.63 -10.65 -9.46
CA GLU A 347 -8.91 -10.15 -8.11
C GLU A 347 -9.17 -8.65 -8.12
N ALA A 348 -8.40 -7.89 -8.89
CA ALA A 348 -8.63 -6.45 -9.08
C ALA A 348 -10.02 -6.19 -9.69
N LEU A 349 -10.36 -6.90 -10.76
CA LEU A 349 -11.65 -6.82 -11.44
C LEU A 349 -12.81 -7.09 -10.48
N GLN A 350 -12.73 -8.16 -9.67
CA GLN A 350 -13.77 -8.51 -8.71
C GLN A 350 -14.00 -7.40 -7.68
N ASN A 351 -12.92 -6.79 -7.17
CA ASN A 351 -13.02 -5.69 -6.22
C ASN A 351 -13.67 -4.43 -6.83
N PHE A 352 -13.29 -4.07 -8.06
CA PHE A 352 -13.91 -2.92 -8.75
C PHE A 352 -15.39 -3.17 -9.10
N LEU A 353 -15.75 -4.40 -9.47
CA LEU A 353 -17.15 -4.79 -9.68
C LEU A 353 -17.94 -4.75 -8.37
N LYS A 354 -17.34 -5.13 -7.25
CA LYS A 354 -17.97 -5.06 -5.93
C LYS A 354 -18.23 -3.61 -5.50
N ALA A 355 -17.31 -2.70 -5.78
CA ALA A 355 -17.53 -1.27 -5.56
C ALA A 355 -18.72 -0.74 -6.40
N GLU A 356 -18.81 -1.17 -7.67
CA GLU A 356 -19.91 -0.82 -8.57
C GLU A 356 -21.26 -1.43 -8.15
N GLU A 357 -21.27 -2.66 -7.64
CA GLU A 357 -22.47 -3.32 -7.12
C GLU A 357 -23.03 -2.57 -5.90
N MET A 358 -22.14 -2.10 -5.02
CA MET A 358 -22.51 -1.33 -3.83
C MET A 358 -23.00 0.07 -4.17
N HIS A 359 -22.38 0.71 -5.17
CA HIS A 359 -22.75 2.05 -5.60
C HIS A 359 -22.65 2.16 -7.13
N PRO A 360 -23.77 1.96 -7.86
CA PRO A 360 -23.77 2.08 -9.31
C PRO A 360 -23.34 3.46 -9.78
N GLY A 361 -22.40 3.53 -10.72
CA GLY A 361 -21.79 4.79 -11.14
C GLY A 361 -20.80 5.35 -10.11
N TYR A 362 -20.16 4.49 -9.32
CA TYR A 362 -19.33 4.87 -8.16
C TYR A 362 -18.33 5.99 -8.50
N SER A 363 -17.51 5.80 -9.54
CA SER A 363 -16.59 6.83 -10.02
C SER A 363 -16.12 6.58 -11.45
N LYS A 364 -15.72 7.65 -12.13
CA LYS A 364 -15.11 7.58 -13.47
C LYS A 364 -13.83 6.73 -13.45
N CYS A 365 -13.00 6.94 -12.44
CA CYS A 365 -11.79 6.15 -12.19
C CYS A 365 -12.09 4.64 -12.10
N ASN A 366 -13.13 4.24 -11.36
CA ASN A 366 -13.51 2.84 -11.21
C ASN A 366 -13.80 2.20 -12.58
N TYR A 367 -14.57 2.88 -13.44
CA TYR A 367 -14.85 2.38 -14.78
C TYR A 367 -13.60 2.30 -15.67
N VAL A 368 -12.67 3.24 -15.56
CA VAL A 368 -11.39 3.17 -16.27
C VAL A 368 -10.58 1.94 -15.83
N TYR A 369 -10.53 1.65 -14.52
CA TYR A 369 -9.86 0.45 -14.02
C TYR A 369 -10.57 -0.84 -14.42
N LEU A 370 -11.91 -0.88 -14.42
CA LEU A 370 -12.67 -2.00 -14.96
C LEU A 370 -12.31 -2.26 -16.43
N ALA A 371 -12.26 -1.21 -17.25
CA ALA A 371 -11.88 -1.31 -18.65
C ALA A 371 -10.42 -1.80 -18.83
N LYS A 372 -9.48 -1.31 -18.02
CA LYS A 372 -8.09 -1.79 -17.98
C LYS A 372 -8.03 -3.28 -17.65
N CYS A 373 -8.72 -3.73 -16.61
CA CYS A 373 -8.75 -5.14 -16.22
C CYS A 373 -9.30 -6.02 -17.34
N TYR A 374 -10.45 -5.66 -17.93
CA TYR A 374 -11.01 -6.43 -19.05
C TYR A 374 -10.10 -6.46 -20.27
N LYS A 375 -9.38 -5.38 -20.56
CA LYS A 375 -8.38 -5.36 -21.64
C LYS A 375 -7.26 -6.36 -21.35
N ASP A 376 -6.70 -6.34 -20.14
CA ASP A 376 -5.60 -7.22 -19.74
C ASP A 376 -6.01 -8.70 -19.72
N LEU A 377 -7.29 -8.98 -19.46
CA LEU A 377 -7.90 -10.31 -19.58
C LEU A 377 -8.27 -10.70 -21.02
N GLY A 378 -7.96 -9.86 -22.02
CA GLY A 378 -8.28 -10.10 -23.43
C GLY A 378 -9.76 -9.92 -23.81
N GLN A 379 -10.59 -9.41 -22.90
CA GLN A 379 -12.03 -9.22 -23.09
C GLN A 379 -12.34 -7.83 -23.67
N LYS A 380 -11.94 -7.62 -24.93
CA LYS A 380 -12.04 -6.32 -25.65
C LYS A 380 -13.46 -5.71 -25.63
N SER A 381 -14.50 -6.52 -25.81
CA SER A 381 -15.90 -6.04 -25.82
C SER A 381 -16.32 -5.48 -24.46
N ASN A 382 -15.95 -6.15 -23.36
CA ASN A 382 -16.24 -5.66 -22.01
C ASN A 382 -15.41 -4.41 -21.69
N ALA A 383 -14.15 -4.36 -22.12
CA ALA A 383 -13.31 -3.18 -21.96
C ALA A 383 -13.96 -1.94 -22.61
N LEU A 384 -14.46 -2.06 -23.84
CA LEU A 384 -15.16 -0.96 -24.53
C LEU A 384 -16.45 -0.54 -23.80
N LYS A 385 -17.25 -1.49 -23.32
CA LYS A 385 -18.46 -1.20 -22.54
C LYS A 385 -18.16 -0.33 -21.31
N TYR A 386 -17.09 -0.63 -20.58
CA TYR A 386 -16.69 0.15 -19.41
C TYR A 386 -16.02 1.47 -19.79
N CYS A 387 -15.34 1.55 -20.94
CA CYS A 387 -14.91 2.84 -21.49
C CYS A 387 -16.11 3.77 -21.77
N ASP A 388 -17.18 3.24 -22.39
CA ASP A 388 -18.39 4.02 -22.66
C ASP A 388 -19.07 4.47 -21.36
N SER A 389 -19.08 3.60 -20.34
CA SER A 389 -19.56 3.93 -19.00
C SER A 389 -18.73 5.06 -18.38
N ALA A 390 -17.40 5.02 -18.50
CA ALA A 390 -16.52 6.09 -18.05
C ALA A 390 -16.72 7.42 -18.81
N LEU A 391 -17.02 7.37 -20.12
CA LEU A 391 -17.33 8.56 -20.93
C LEU A 391 -18.64 9.22 -20.51
N SER A 392 -19.59 8.47 -19.96
CA SER A 392 -20.86 9.01 -19.48
C SER A 392 -20.74 9.85 -18.20
N ILE A 393 -19.63 9.73 -17.46
CA ILE A 393 -19.37 10.50 -16.23
C ILE A 393 -18.64 11.81 -16.59
N LEU A 394 -19.18 12.94 -16.12
CA LEU A 394 -18.60 14.27 -16.29
C LEU A 394 -17.28 14.41 -15.51
N SER A 395 -16.28 15.04 -16.12
CA SER A 395 -14.98 15.29 -15.47
C SER A 395 -14.98 16.59 -14.68
N VAL A 396 -15.43 16.53 -13.42
CA VAL A 396 -15.51 17.70 -12.53
C VAL A 396 -14.26 17.80 -11.66
N THR A 397 -13.88 16.71 -11.00
CA THR A 397 -12.75 16.68 -10.05
C THR A 397 -11.40 16.55 -10.78
N ASN A 398 -10.30 16.79 -10.07
CA ASN A 398 -8.97 16.51 -10.61
C ASN A 398 -8.76 15.02 -10.88
N GLU A 399 -9.30 14.13 -10.02
CA GLU A 399 -9.27 12.69 -10.24
C GLU A 399 -10.02 12.33 -11.54
N ASP A 400 -11.19 12.92 -11.81
CA ASP A 400 -11.92 12.63 -13.04
C ASP A 400 -11.17 13.11 -14.31
N LYS A 401 -10.41 14.21 -14.20
CA LYS A 401 -9.58 14.72 -15.30
C LYS A 401 -8.38 13.81 -15.55
N GLU A 402 -7.79 13.25 -14.50
CA GLU A 402 -6.73 12.24 -14.63
C GLU A 402 -7.28 10.94 -15.23
N ALA A 403 -8.42 10.46 -14.72
CA ALA A 403 -9.14 9.32 -15.27
C ALA A 403 -9.50 9.50 -16.75
N GLN A 404 -9.87 10.73 -17.15
CA GLN A 404 -10.17 11.05 -18.55
C GLN A 404 -8.94 10.89 -19.44
N LYS A 405 -7.74 11.32 -19.00
CA LYS A 405 -6.49 11.11 -19.75
C LYS A 405 -6.16 9.63 -19.91
N ASP A 406 -6.33 8.86 -18.83
CA ASP A 406 -6.13 7.41 -18.84
C ASP A 406 -7.11 6.70 -19.77
N LEU A 407 -8.37 7.15 -19.78
CA LEU A 407 -9.41 6.64 -20.66
C LEU A 407 -9.09 6.89 -22.13
N GLU A 408 -8.63 8.10 -22.47
CA GLU A 408 -8.21 8.45 -23.83
C GLU A 408 -7.04 7.58 -24.30
N ALA A 409 -6.03 7.40 -23.45
CA ALA A 409 -4.91 6.50 -23.73
C ALA A 409 -5.37 5.05 -23.92
N LEU A 410 -6.28 4.57 -23.07
CA LEU A 410 -6.83 3.22 -23.15
C LEU A 410 -7.60 2.99 -24.46
N LEU A 411 -8.46 3.95 -24.84
CA LEU A 411 -9.22 3.90 -26.09
C LEU A 411 -8.33 3.82 -27.32
N LEU A 412 -7.18 4.52 -27.33
CA LEU A 412 -6.20 4.40 -28.42
C LEU A 412 -5.66 2.97 -28.53
N THR A 413 -5.37 2.33 -27.41
CA THR A 413 -4.87 0.94 -27.40
C THR A 413 -5.92 -0.10 -27.79
N LEU A 414 -7.21 0.19 -27.60
CA LEU A 414 -8.31 -0.69 -27.97
C LEU A 414 -8.77 -0.50 -29.42
N LYS A 415 -8.43 0.62 -30.08
CA LYS A 415 -8.76 0.85 -31.50
C LYS A 415 -7.73 0.23 -32.46
N LEU A 416 -6.54 -0.06 -31.96
CA LEU A 416 -5.55 -0.94 -32.59
C LEU A 416 -5.94 -2.41 -32.39
#